data_AF-U1NPG1-F1
#
_entry.id   AF-U1NPG1-F1
#
_cell.length_a   1.000
_cell.length_b   1.000
_cell.length_c   1.000
_cell.angle_alpha   90.00
_cell.angle_beta   90.00
_cell.angle_gamma   90.00
#
_symmetry.space_group_name_H-M   'P 1'
#
loop_
_entity.id
_entity.type
_entity.pdbx_description
1 polymer ?
#
loop_
_entity_poly.entity_id
_entity_poly.type
_entity_poly.pdbx_seq_one_letter_code
_entity_poly.pdbx_strand_id
1 'polypeptide(L)'
;MSETVLLVGGGGREHAIARALAPDCSLYAVAGNRNPGIVEVAEGFESIDSTDAEAIREYAEDIDATLAIVGPESGLQAGVADELDAAGIYTFGPRAEEARIETDKAFQRRFMQDNDIPGCPVFETFDDIAAACEYIDDSEMDLAVKPAGLTGGKGVKVIGDQVTREEAKAYLRDSEYDQVVLEERLIGEEFTI
;
A
#
# COMPACT_ATOMS: atom_id res chain seq x y z
N MET A 1 29.17 -12.43 -11.15
CA MET A 1 28.23 -11.89 -12.15
C MET A 1 27.44 -10.85 -11.39
N SER A 2 27.26 -9.65 -11.93
CA SER A 2 26.31 -8.69 -11.35
C SER A 2 24.91 -9.24 -11.60
N GLU A 3 24.05 -9.22 -10.58
CA GLU A 3 22.64 -9.58 -10.74
C GLU A 3 21.94 -8.52 -11.61
N THR A 4 20.95 -8.93 -12.41
CA THR A 4 20.06 -8.00 -13.13
C THR A 4 18.81 -7.77 -12.30
N VAL A 5 18.58 -6.53 -11.89
CA VAL A 5 17.52 -6.18 -10.93
C VAL A 5 16.47 -5.31 -11.60
N LEU A 6 15.20 -5.71 -11.52
CA LEU A 6 14.07 -4.89 -11.90
C LEU A 6 13.47 -4.18 -10.68
N LEU A 7 13.37 -2.86 -10.74
CA LEU A 7 12.66 -2.04 -9.76
C LEU A 7 11.32 -1.56 -10.31
N VAL A 8 10.23 -1.94 -9.66
CA VAL A 8 8.88 -1.49 -10.01
C VAL A 8 8.50 -0.29 -9.13
N GLY A 9 8.14 0.82 -9.78
CA GLY A 9 7.66 2.05 -9.17
C GLY A 9 8.58 3.26 -9.39
N GLY A 10 8.00 4.46 -9.31
CA GLY A 10 8.64 5.72 -9.72
C GLY A 10 8.68 6.81 -8.66
N GLY A 11 8.42 6.47 -7.39
CA GLY A 11 8.34 7.42 -6.29
C GLY A 11 9.70 7.76 -5.65
N GLY A 12 9.65 8.47 -4.51
CA GLY A 12 10.84 8.81 -3.75
C GLY A 12 11.48 7.61 -3.05
N ARG A 13 10.67 6.66 -2.58
CA ARG A 13 11.12 5.38 -2.01
C ARG A 13 11.89 4.58 -3.06
N GLU A 14 11.33 4.45 -4.26
CA GLU A 14 11.98 3.71 -5.35
C GLU A 14 13.25 4.41 -5.81
N HIS A 15 13.28 5.75 -5.86
CA HIS A 15 14.54 6.46 -6.13
C HIS A 15 15.61 6.20 -5.06
N ALA A 16 15.25 6.14 -3.78
CA ALA A 16 16.20 5.79 -2.72
C ALA A 16 16.74 4.35 -2.87
N ILE A 17 15.86 3.39 -3.21
CA ILE A 17 16.24 2.00 -3.50
C ILE A 17 17.16 1.94 -4.72
N ALA A 18 16.80 2.60 -5.82
CA ALA A 18 17.60 2.65 -7.04
C ALA A 18 19.02 3.15 -6.78
N ARG A 19 19.17 4.24 -6.01
CA ARG A 19 20.47 4.79 -5.64
C ARG A 19 21.32 3.86 -4.78
N ALA A 20 20.67 3.03 -3.95
CA ALA A 20 21.37 2.07 -3.10
C ALA A 20 21.85 0.84 -3.89
N LEU A 21 21.10 0.40 -4.90
CA LEU A 21 21.36 -0.83 -5.65
C LEU A 21 22.24 -0.61 -6.88
N ALA A 22 22.11 0.52 -7.57
CA ALA A 22 22.80 0.79 -8.83
C ALA A 22 24.33 0.57 -8.80
N PRO A 23 25.07 0.80 -7.69
CA PRO A 23 26.50 0.51 -7.65
C PRO A 23 26.87 -0.99 -7.72
N ASP A 24 25.95 -1.89 -7.36
CA ASP A 24 26.23 -3.30 -7.09
C ASP A 24 25.46 -4.27 -8.02
N CYS A 25 24.62 -3.76 -8.94
CA CYS A 25 23.82 -4.55 -9.87
C CYS A 25 23.58 -3.83 -11.21
N SER A 26 23.10 -4.57 -12.21
CA SER A 26 22.54 -3.98 -13.43
C SER A 26 21.07 -3.64 -13.19
N LEU A 27 20.82 -2.38 -12.85
CA LEU A 27 19.50 -1.90 -12.44
C LEU A 27 18.66 -1.46 -13.63
N TYR A 28 17.46 -2.01 -13.73
CA TYR A 28 16.40 -1.58 -14.63
C TYR A 28 15.19 -1.15 -13.81
N ALA A 29 14.36 -0.29 -14.37
CA ALA A 29 13.17 0.20 -13.67
C ALA A 29 11.94 0.32 -14.57
N VAL A 30 10.77 0.14 -13.98
CA VAL A 30 9.48 0.37 -14.62
C VAL A 30 8.61 1.25 -13.74
N ALA A 31 7.99 2.27 -14.31
CA ALA A 31 6.96 3.03 -13.60
C ALA A 31 6.04 3.79 -14.56
N GLY A 32 4.79 4.00 -14.14
CA GLY A 32 3.83 4.79 -14.92
C GLY A 32 4.22 6.28 -15.04
N ASN A 33 5.10 6.76 -14.17
CA ASN A 33 5.68 8.10 -14.24
C ASN A 33 7.19 8.03 -14.53
N ARG A 34 7.69 8.94 -15.37
CA ARG A 34 9.13 9.04 -15.64
C ARG A 34 9.86 9.84 -14.55
N ASN A 35 10.51 9.15 -13.61
CA ASN A 35 11.31 9.78 -12.55
C ASN A 35 12.76 10.04 -13.02
N PRO A 36 13.21 11.31 -13.16
CA PRO A 36 14.55 11.61 -13.66
C PRO A 36 15.70 11.05 -12.82
N GLY A 37 15.51 10.97 -11.49
CA GLY A 37 16.55 10.46 -10.59
C GLY A 37 16.76 8.95 -10.72
N ILE A 38 15.69 8.20 -10.98
CA ILE A 38 15.79 6.76 -11.28
C ILE A 38 16.42 6.56 -12.67
N VAL A 39 15.95 7.30 -13.68
CA VAL A 39 16.49 7.23 -15.05
C VAL A 39 17.98 7.54 -15.11
N GLU A 40 18.49 8.40 -14.22
CA GLU A 40 19.92 8.74 -14.16
C GLU A 40 20.80 7.59 -13.65
N VAL A 41 20.26 6.72 -12.77
CA VAL A 41 21.04 5.65 -12.12
C VAL A 41 20.73 4.24 -12.66
N ALA A 42 19.63 4.06 -13.39
CA ALA A 42 19.27 2.79 -14.03
C ALA A 42 19.87 2.67 -15.43
N GLU A 43 20.23 1.44 -15.83
CA GLU A 43 20.68 1.11 -17.18
C GLU A 43 19.52 1.17 -18.20
N GLY A 44 18.30 0.89 -17.77
CA GLY A 44 17.08 0.98 -18.57
C GLY A 44 15.87 1.41 -17.75
N PHE A 45 14.93 2.07 -18.42
CA PHE A 45 13.68 2.53 -17.83
C PHE A 45 12.54 2.39 -18.83
N GLU A 46 11.47 1.69 -18.47
CA GLU A 46 10.25 1.59 -19.27
C GLU A 46 9.04 2.23 -18.58
N SER A 47 8.14 2.78 -19.40
CA SER A 47 6.92 3.46 -18.92
C SER A 47 5.74 2.50 -18.87
N ILE A 48 5.73 1.63 -17.85
CA ILE A 48 4.68 0.62 -17.62
C ILE A 48 3.93 0.94 -16.32
N ASP A 49 2.61 0.79 -16.32
CA ASP A 49 1.82 0.98 -15.10
C ASP A 49 2.25 -0.04 -14.04
N SER A 50 2.44 0.40 -12.80
CA SER A 50 2.95 -0.48 -11.73
C SER A 50 1.95 -1.57 -11.29
N THR A 51 0.74 -1.57 -11.85
CA THR A 51 -0.27 -2.62 -11.65
C THR A 51 -0.43 -3.56 -12.86
N ASP A 52 0.26 -3.31 -13.97
CA ASP A 52 0.24 -4.15 -15.16
C ASP A 52 1.23 -5.32 -15.01
N ALA A 53 0.82 -6.34 -14.24
CA ALA A 53 1.67 -7.48 -13.89
C ALA A 53 2.20 -8.23 -15.12
N GLU A 54 1.38 -8.37 -16.17
CA GLU A 54 1.77 -9.05 -17.40
C GLU A 54 2.86 -8.27 -18.14
N ALA A 55 2.67 -6.97 -18.38
CA ALA A 55 3.67 -6.15 -19.06
C ALA A 55 4.98 -6.03 -18.25
N ILE A 56 4.89 -5.98 -16.92
CA ILE A 56 6.06 -5.98 -16.03
C ILE A 56 6.83 -7.30 -16.15
N ARG A 57 6.12 -8.45 -16.14
CA ARG A 57 6.74 -9.77 -16.33
C ARG A 57 7.45 -9.85 -17.67
N GLU A 58 6.80 -9.47 -18.76
CA GLU A 58 7.38 -9.47 -20.10
C GLU A 58 8.68 -8.66 -20.16
N TYR A 59 8.66 -7.44 -19.58
CA TYR A 59 9.87 -6.63 -19.53
C TYR A 59 10.98 -7.26 -18.68
N ALA A 60 10.62 -7.89 -17.56
CA ALA A 60 11.56 -8.57 -16.69
C ALA A 60 12.24 -9.76 -17.39
N GLU A 61 11.49 -10.52 -18.18
CA GLU A 61 12.01 -11.60 -19.03
C GLU A 61 12.92 -11.06 -20.13
N ASP A 62 12.53 -9.96 -20.79
CA ASP A 62 13.29 -9.34 -21.89
C ASP A 62 14.68 -8.84 -21.48
N ILE A 63 14.84 -8.41 -20.22
CA ILE A 63 16.12 -7.95 -19.66
C ILE A 63 16.89 -9.05 -18.93
N ASP A 64 16.41 -10.29 -18.94
CA ASP A 64 16.96 -11.40 -18.16
C ASP A 64 17.07 -11.07 -16.65
N ALA A 65 16.04 -10.45 -16.07
CA ALA A 65 16.03 -10.11 -14.64
C ALA A 65 16.08 -11.36 -13.76
N THR A 66 16.95 -11.36 -12.75
CA THR A 66 17.07 -12.45 -11.77
C THR A 66 16.40 -12.11 -10.44
N LEU A 67 16.25 -10.82 -10.15
CA LEU A 67 15.61 -10.27 -8.96
C LEU A 67 14.68 -9.12 -9.36
N ALA A 68 13.50 -9.04 -8.74
CA ALA A 68 12.63 -7.89 -8.82
C ALA A 68 12.32 -7.32 -7.44
N ILE A 69 12.10 -6.00 -7.36
CA ILE A 69 11.67 -5.30 -6.15
C ILE A 69 10.40 -4.52 -6.50
N VAL A 70 9.31 -4.82 -5.81
CA VAL A 70 8.03 -4.11 -6.01
C VAL A 70 7.87 -3.05 -4.93
N GLY A 71 8.05 -1.79 -5.31
CA GLY A 71 7.96 -0.67 -4.38
C GLY A 71 6.52 -0.32 -3.99
N PRO A 72 5.63 0.02 -4.96
CA PRO A 72 4.25 0.42 -4.68
C PRO A 72 3.38 -0.72 -4.15
N GLU A 73 2.67 -0.44 -3.07
CA GLU A 73 1.65 -1.31 -2.48
C GLU A 73 0.53 -1.68 -3.47
N SER A 74 0.23 -0.81 -4.44
CA SER A 74 -0.76 -1.09 -5.49
C SER A 74 -0.29 -2.19 -6.45
N GLY A 75 1.01 -2.29 -6.73
CA GLY A 75 1.57 -3.36 -7.55
C GLY A 75 1.53 -4.71 -6.82
N LEU A 76 1.79 -4.69 -5.51
CA LEU A 76 1.63 -5.87 -4.65
C LEU A 76 0.18 -6.34 -4.62
N GLN A 77 -0.78 -5.41 -4.46
CA GLN A 77 -2.21 -5.73 -4.50
C GLN A 77 -2.65 -6.31 -5.85
N ALA A 78 -2.06 -5.84 -6.95
CA ALA A 78 -2.35 -6.29 -8.31
C ALA A 78 -1.71 -7.66 -8.66
N GLY A 79 -0.91 -8.24 -7.76
CA GLY A 79 -0.28 -9.55 -7.99
C GLY A 79 0.97 -9.50 -8.86
N VAL A 80 1.66 -8.35 -8.95
CA VAL A 80 2.93 -8.24 -9.68
C VAL A 80 3.98 -9.20 -9.11
N ALA A 81 4.03 -9.35 -7.78
CA ALA A 81 4.95 -10.28 -7.15
C ALA A 81 4.63 -11.75 -7.48
N ASP A 82 3.35 -12.11 -7.49
CA ASP A 82 2.87 -13.44 -7.86
C ASP A 82 3.24 -13.80 -9.30
N GLU A 83 3.04 -12.87 -10.24
CA GLU A 83 3.32 -13.08 -11.67
C GLU A 83 4.82 -13.25 -11.93
N LEU A 84 5.67 -12.44 -11.28
CA LEU A 84 7.12 -12.54 -11.40
C LEU A 84 7.67 -13.82 -10.76
N ASP A 85 7.18 -14.20 -9.57
CA ASP A 85 7.50 -15.47 -8.91
C ASP A 85 7.14 -16.66 -9.81
N ALA A 86 5.97 -16.61 -10.48
CA ALA A 86 5.52 -17.66 -11.39
C ALA A 86 6.41 -17.80 -12.63
N ALA A 87 7.03 -16.70 -13.09
CA ALA A 87 8.02 -16.67 -14.16
C ALA A 87 9.42 -17.14 -13.70
N GLY A 88 9.61 -17.42 -12.41
CA GLY A 88 10.89 -17.85 -11.85
C GLY A 88 11.86 -16.70 -11.55
N ILE A 89 11.36 -15.47 -11.53
CA ILE A 89 12.12 -14.28 -11.15
C ILE A 89 11.91 -14.08 -9.65
N TYR A 90 13.00 -14.09 -8.88
CA TYR A 90 12.88 -13.95 -7.44
C TYR A 90 12.35 -12.54 -7.10
N THR A 91 11.22 -12.45 -6.41
CA THR A 91 10.61 -11.15 -6.10
C THR A 91 10.74 -10.78 -4.63
N PHE A 92 11.32 -9.62 -4.36
CA PHE A 92 11.30 -8.98 -3.06
C PHE A 92 10.03 -8.14 -2.94
N GLY A 93 8.99 -8.76 -2.38
CA GLY A 93 7.69 -8.18 -2.10
C GLY A 93 6.70 -9.29 -1.71
N PRO A 94 5.72 -9.04 -0.84
CA PRO A 94 4.70 -10.03 -0.52
C PRO A 94 3.82 -10.33 -1.74
N ARG A 95 3.26 -11.54 -1.78
CA ARG A 95 2.21 -11.90 -2.74
C ARG A 95 0.92 -11.12 -2.47
N ALA A 96 0.02 -11.06 -3.44
CA ALA A 96 -1.23 -10.32 -3.32
C ALA A 96 -2.05 -10.73 -2.08
N GLU A 97 -2.10 -12.02 -1.76
CA GLU A 97 -2.78 -12.53 -0.56
C GLU A 97 -2.12 -12.04 0.74
N GLU A 98 -0.79 -12.00 0.78
CA GLU A 98 0.01 -11.59 1.94
C GLU A 98 -0.01 -10.06 2.12
N ALA A 99 -0.02 -9.32 1.01
CA ALA A 99 -0.09 -7.86 0.96
C ALA A 99 -1.40 -7.31 1.53
N ARG A 100 -2.42 -8.15 1.73
CA ARG A 100 -3.69 -7.77 2.38
C ARG A 100 -3.51 -7.17 3.77
N ILE A 101 -2.42 -7.50 4.48
CA ILE A 101 -2.12 -6.88 5.77
C ILE A 101 -1.94 -5.36 5.67
N GLU A 102 -1.57 -4.82 4.50
CA GLU A 102 -1.45 -3.38 4.25
C GLU A 102 -2.62 -2.86 3.39
N THR A 103 -3.05 -3.64 2.39
CA THR A 103 -4.00 -3.18 1.36
C THR A 103 -5.46 -3.26 1.80
N ASP A 104 -5.76 -4.02 2.86
CA ASP A 104 -7.10 -4.20 3.44
C ASP A 104 -7.05 -3.96 4.96
N LYS A 105 -7.47 -2.77 5.39
CA LYS A 105 -7.46 -2.38 6.81
C LYS A 105 -8.41 -3.20 7.67
N ALA A 106 -9.50 -3.71 7.10
CA ALA A 106 -10.43 -4.57 7.83
C ALA A 106 -9.78 -5.92 8.11
N PHE A 107 -9.11 -6.50 7.11
CA PHE A 107 -8.29 -7.70 7.29
C PHE A 107 -7.17 -7.47 8.32
N GLN A 108 -6.44 -6.37 8.21
CA GLN A 108 -5.36 -6.01 9.13
C GLN A 108 -5.82 -5.95 10.59
N ARG A 109 -6.97 -5.31 10.87
CA ARG A 109 -7.52 -5.21 12.23
C ARG A 109 -8.01 -6.56 12.77
N ARG A 110 -8.71 -7.34 11.95
CA ARG A 110 -9.13 -8.71 12.33
C ARG A 110 -7.93 -9.61 12.59
N PHE A 111 -6.90 -9.55 11.74
CA PHE A 111 -5.65 -10.29 11.95
C PHE A 111 -4.99 -9.94 13.29
N MET A 112 -4.94 -8.66 13.66
CA MET A 112 -4.42 -8.25 14.96
C MET A 112 -5.25 -8.80 16.12
N GLN A 113 -6.58 -8.72 16.03
CA GLN A 113 -7.50 -9.21 17.05
C GLN A 113 -7.41 -10.74 17.23
N ASP A 114 -7.42 -11.48 16.12
CA ASP A 114 -7.41 -12.95 16.10
C ASP A 114 -6.08 -13.54 16.61
N ASN A 115 -4.99 -12.75 16.56
CA ASN A 115 -3.64 -13.17 16.99
C ASN A 115 -3.17 -12.46 18.25
N ASP A 116 -4.07 -11.81 19.01
CA ASP A 116 -3.76 -11.11 20.26
C ASP A 116 -2.58 -10.12 20.14
N ILE A 117 -2.46 -9.43 18.99
CA ILE A 117 -1.36 -8.49 18.74
C ILE A 117 -1.53 -7.28 19.68
N PRO A 118 -0.54 -6.97 20.53
CA PRO A 118 -0.61 -5.83 21.43
C PRO A 118 -0.81 -4.52 20.68
N GLY A 119 -1.66 -3.64 21.24
CA GLY A 119 -1.96 -2.34 20.62
C GLY A 119 -2.99 -2.42 19.48
N CYS A 120 -3.73 -3.53 19.34
CA CYS A 120 -4.92 -3.55 18.50
C CYS A 120 -5.96 -2.56 19.06
N PRO A 121 -6.34 -1.50 18.31
CA PRO A 121 -7.35 -0.58 18.79
C PRO A 121 -8.71 -1.26 18.91
N VAL A 122 -9.59 -0.74 19.77
CA VAL A 122 -11.02 -1.03 19.64
C VAL A 122 -11.47 -0.55 18.26
N PHE A 123 -12.09 -1.44 17.48
CA PHE A 123 -12.53 -1.13 16.13
C PHE A 123 -13.82 -1.85 15.78
N GLU A 124 -14.51 -1.35 14.75
CA GLU A 124 -15.60 -2.03 14.07
C GLU A 124 -15.55 -1.72 12.57
N THR A 125 -16.06 -2.65 11.76
CA THR A 125 -16.11 -2.55 10.29
C THR A 125 -17.55 -2.43 9.79
N PHE A 126 -17.79 -1.56 8.82
CA PHE A 126 -19.13 -1.28 8.31
C PHE A 126 -19.14 -1.29 6.79
N ASP A 127 -20.10 -2.02 6.23
CA ASP A 127 -20.49 -1.96 4.81
C ASP A 127 -21.71 -1.03 4.60
N ASP A 128 -22.34 -0.56 5.68
CA ASP A 128 -23.47 0.37 5.68
C ASP A 128 -23.06 1.69 6.35
N ILE A 129 -23.07 2.77 5.56
CA ILE A 129 -22.70 4.12 6.00
C ILE A 129 -23.64 4.67 7.07
N ALA A 130 -24.94 4.32 7.04
CA ALA A 130 -25.88 4.72 8.08
C ALA A 130 -25.53 4.07 9.42
N ALA A 131 -25.22 2.77 9.42
CA ALA A 131 -24.77 2.06 10.61
C ALA A 131 -23.44 2.62 11.15
N ALA A 132 -22.50 2.97 10.27
CA ALA A 132 -21.26 3.64 10.65
C ALA A 132 -21.52 5.01 11.31
N CYS A 133 -22.47 5.79 10.79
CA CYS A 133 -22.87 7.07 11.39
C CYS A 133 -23.49 6.90 12.77
N GLU A 134 -24.36 5.89 12.95
CA GLU A 134 -24.95 5.56 14.26
C GLU A 134 -23.87 5.17 15.27
N TYR A 135 -22.88 4.37 14.86
CA TYR A 135 -21.75 4.02 15.71
C TYR A 135 -20.93 5.25 16.16
N ILE A 136 -20.75 6.26 15.30
CA ILE A 136 -20.10 7.52 15.67
C ILE A 136 -20.91 8.27 16.75
N ASP A 137 -22.23 8.24 16.65
CA ASP A 137 -23.13 8.93 17.59
C ASP A 137 -23.15 8.24 18.95
N ASP A 138 -23.17 6.90 18.96
CA ASP A 138 -23.19 6.07 20.17
C ASP A 138 -21.83 5.96 20.86
N SER A 139 -20.73 6.23 20.15
CA SER A 139 -19.39 6.16 20.73
C SER A 139 -19.15 7.27 21.75
N GLU A 140 -18.66 6.89 22.93
CA GLU A 140 -18.16 7.83 23.95
C GLU A 140 -16.73 8.33 23.64
N MET A 141 -16.04 7.70 22.69
CA MET A 141 -14.64 7.97 22.34
C MET A 141 -14.54 8.78 21.04
N ASP A 142 -13.42 9.48 20.87
CA ASP A 142 -13.02 9.99 19.55
C ASP A 142 -12.54 8.83 18.68
N LEU A 143 -12.95 8.83 17.42
CA LEU A 143 -12.66 7.76 16.47
C LEU A 143 -11.82 8.28 15.30
N ALA A 144 -11.01 7.39 14.73
CA ALA A 144 -10.48 7.56 13.38
C ALA A 144 -11.41 6.87 12.38
N VAL A 145 -11.83 7.61 11.36
CA VAL A 145 -12.63 7.15 10.23
C VAL A 145 -11.69 6.79 9.09
N LYS A 146 -11.73 5.54 8.63
CA LYS A 146 -10.81 5.03 7.60
C LYS A 146 -11.55 4.21 6.54
N PRO A 147 -11.29 4.43 5.24
CA PRO A 147 -11.70 3.49 4.20
C PRO A 147 -10.90 2.19 4.34
N ALA A 148 -11.55 1.05 4.13
CA ALA A 148 -10.91 -0.25 4.24
C ALA A 148 -9.77 -0.42 3.22
N GLY A 149 -10.02 -0.07 1.96
CA GLY A 149 -9.04 -0.17 0.87
C GLY A 149 -8.00 0.97 0.80
N LEU A 150 -7.18 0.91 -0.25
CA LEU A 150 -6.15 1.93 -0.52
C LEU A 150 -6.78 3.24 -1.01
N THR A 151 -6.34 4.36 -0.42
CA THR A 151 -6.77 5.71 -0.81
C THR A 151 -5.59 6.69 -0.97
N GLY A 152 -4.38 6.16 -1.22
CA GLY A 152 -3.16 6.97 -1.37
C GLY A 152 -2.88 7.91 -0.18
N GLY A 153 -3.16 7.44 1.04
CA GLY A 153 -2.90 8.19 2.28
C GLY A 153 -3.87 9.35 2.60
N LYS A 154 -4.92 9.59 1.82
CA LYS A 154 -5.83 10.75 2.01
C LYS A 154 -7.19 10.43 2.64
N GLY A 155 -7.50 9.16 2.85
CA GLY A 155 -8.83 8.70 3.27
C GLY A 155 -9.07 8.72 4.78
N VAL A 156 -8.04 8.97 5.60
CA VAL A 156 -8.19 8.91 7.06
C VAL A 156 -8.63 10.28 7.61
N LYS A 157 -9.64 10.28 8.48
CA LYS A 157 -10.10 11.45 9.23
C LYS A 157 -10.17 11.15 10.71
N VAL A 158 -9.60 12.00 11.55
CA VAL A 158 -9.56 11.80 13.01
C VAL A 158 -10.50 12.76 13.70
N ILE A 159 -11.50 12.23 14.41
CA ILE A 159 -12.44 13.02 15.20
C ILE A 159 -11.72 13.68 16.38
N GLY A 160 -12.06 14.94 16.64
CA GLY A 160 -11.50 15.76 17.72
C GLY A 160 -10.13 16.38 17.40
N ASP A 161 -9.46 15.94 16.33
CA ASP A 161 -8.21 16.54 15.84
C ASP A 161 -8.41 17.24 14.49
N GLN A 162 -8.99 16.54 13.52
CA GLN A 162 -9.14 17.03 12.16
C GLN A 162 -10.58 17.41 11.82
N VAL A 163 -11.55 16.70 12.40
CA VAL A 163 -12.98 16.85 12.11
C VAL A 163 -13.83 16.71 13.38
N THR A 164 -15.00 17.30 13.37
CA THR A 164 -16.08 16.99 14.33
C THR A 164 -16.80 15.69 13.98
N ARG A 165 -17.61 15.16 14.89
CA ARG A 165 -18.47 13.99 14.62
C ARG A 165 -19.41 14.21 13.44
N GLU A 166 -20.02 15.40 13.34
CA GLU A 166 -20.92 15.73 12.23
C GLU A 166 -20.17 15.83 10.90
N GLU A 167 -18.98 16.44 10.89
CA GLU A 167 -18.14 16.49 9.68
C GLU A 167 -17.65 15.10 9.26
N ALA A 168 -17.33 14.22 10.21
CA ALA A 168 -16.98 12.83 9.93
C ALA A 168 -18.14 12.06 9.31
N LYS A 169 -19.36 12.22 9.82
CA LYS A 169 -20.57 11.63 9.23
C LYS A 169 -20.89 12.21 7.85
N ALA A 170 -20.72 13.51 7.66
CA ALA A 170 -20.87 14.14 6.34
C ALA A 170 -19.85 13.57 5.35
N TYR A 171 -18.58 13.47 5.77
CA TYR A 171 -17.51 12.85 4.99
C TYR A 171 -17.83 11.41 4.57
N LEU A 172 -18.36 10.59 5.49
CA LEU A 172 -18.80 9.23 5.18
C LEU A 172 -19.94 9.19 4.15
N ARG A 173 -20.95 10.06 4.29
CA ARG A 173 -22.10 10.12 3.36
C ARG A 173 -21.71 10.64 1.97
N ASP A 174 -20.73 11.52 1.91
CA ASP A 174 -20.20 12.06 0.65
C ASP A 174 -19.13 11.14 0.03
N SER A 175 -18.72 10.09 0.72
CA SER A 175 -17.76 9.11 0.21
C SER A 175 -18.40 8.05 -0.67
N GLU A 176 -17.61 7.49 -1.58
CA GLU A 176 -17.96 6.32 -2.39
C GLU A 176 -17.26 5.06 -1.87
N TYR A 177 -17.08 4.94 -0.55
CA TYR A 177 -16.40 3.80 0.05
C TYR A 177 -17.34 2.61 0.21
N ASP A 178 -16.92 1.44 -0.29
CA ASP A 178 -17.67 0.18 -0.14
C ASP A 178 -17.64 -0.33 1.31
N GLN A 179 -16.54 -0.08 2.02
CA GLN A 179 -16.35 -0.50 3.40
C GLN A 179 -15.49 0.50 4.17
N VAL A 180 -15.86 0.74 5.43
CA VAL A 180 -15.13 1.62 6.34
C VAL A 180 -14.79 0.91 7.64
N VAL A 181 -13.68 1.34 8.24
CA VAL A 181 -13.21 0.95 9.58
C VAL A 181 -13.29 2.17 10.46
N LEU A 182 -13.99 2.04 11.58
CA LEU A 182 -14.00 3.01 12.66
C LEU A 182 -13.20 2.43 13.81
N GLU A 183 -12.20 3.16 14.29
CA GLU A 183 -11.35 2.69 15.40
C GLU A 183 -11.09 3.79 16.43
N GLU A 184 -10.77 3.40 17.66
CA GLU A 184 -10.40 4.34 18.71
C GLU A 184 -9.23 5.23 18.28
N ARG A 185 -9.31 6.51 18.64
CA ARG A 185 -8.19 7.43 18.45
C ARG A 185 -7.08 7.12 19.45
N LEU A 186 -5.97 6.57 18.97
CA LEU A 186 -4.76 6.38 19.75
C LEU A 186 -4.04 7.73 19.96
N ILE A 187 -3.57 7.99 21.18
CA ILE A 187 -2.80 9.19 21.55
C ILE A 187 -1.43 8.77 22.04
N GLY A 188 -0.38 9.26 21.39
CA GLY A 188 1.00 8.94 21.73
C GLY A 188 2.00 9.48 20.71
N GLU A 189 3.25 9.03 20.82
CA GLU A 189 4.29 9.31 19.83
C GLU A 189 4.19 8.31 18.67
N GLU A 190 4.14 8.81 17.45
CA GLU A 190 4.11 8.01 16.22
C GLU A 190 5.54 7.78 15.69
N PHE A 191 5.87 6.53 15.37
CA PHE A 191 7.13 6.15 14.74
C PHE A 191 6.96 4.90 13.87
N THR A 192 7.86 4.69 12.91
CA THR A 192 7.89 3.52 12.02
C THR A 192 9.00 2.57 12.45
N ILE A 193 8.68 1.27 12.53
CA ILE A 193 9.63 0.17 12.80
C ILE A 193 10.01 -0.48 11.47
#